data_AF-X1CVN9-F1
#
_entry.id   AF-X1CVN9-F1
#
_cell.length_a   1.000
_cell.length_b   1.000
_cell.length_c   1.000
_cell.angle_alpha   90.00
_cell.angle_beta   90.00
_cell.angle_gamma   90.00
#
_symmetry.space_group_name_H-M   'P 1'
#
loop_
_entity.id
_entity.type
_entity.pdbx_description
1 polymer ?
#
loop_
_entity_poly.entity_id
_entity_poly.type
_entity_poly.pdbx_seq_one_letter_code
_entity_poly.pdbx_strand_id
1 'polypeptide(L)'
;SLFFVGSYFTSRDSLSEKGKQWLSGVPHFLGLWLPLVASILLLYLFVEIGLMDEYFSYPGTTKDVAQLNPRWPAVILFLLGTGVFFAIGRWAVRRFAGNAAAPEFGMIKSLAFLIIGVISVLVLITDPFALVFIVPVLFWFLIGGRKRFGRILDIIFFLLGGLMIYALIYFFGFLILRYGFVFLWYFISAISTGMFSFMDVVAGAAVMAAGLSMIVNPPQKG
;
A
#
# COMPACT_ATOMS: atom_id res chain seq x y z
N SER A 1 -9.22 -16.67 5.27
CA SER A 1 -10.50 -17.42 5.36
C SER A 1 -11.71 -16.49 5.45
N LEU A 2 -11.81 -15.57 6.41
CA LEU A 2 -12.95 -14.63 6.55
C LEU A 2 -13.14 -13.62 5.39
N PHE A 3 -12.06 -13.19 4.74
CA PHE A 3 -12.12 -12.19 3.65
C PHE A 3 -12.50 -12.77 2.28
N PHE A 4 -12.14 -14.04 2.04
CA PHE A 4 -12.60 -14.80 0.86
C PHE A 4 -14.11 -15.07 0.96
N VAL A 5 -14.58 -15.31 2.19
CA VAL A 5 -16.01 -15.40 2.52
C VAL A 5 -16.67 -14.03 2.27
N GLY A 6 -16.11 -12.93 2.76
CA GLY A 6 -16.62 -11.58 2.48
C GLY A 6 -16.74 -11.23 0.99
N SER A 7 -15.75 -11.60 0.16
CA SER A 7 -15.80 -11.39 -1.30
C SER A 7 -16.83 -12.31 -1.99
N TYR A 8 -17.05 -13.51 -1.43
CA TYR A 8 -18.05 -14.44 -1.92
C TYR A 8 -19.49 -14.01 -1.58
N PHE A 9 -19.72 -13.41 -0.40
CA PHE A 9 -21.04 -13.00 0.05
C PHE A 9 -21.50 -11.63 -0.51
N THR A 10 -20.63 -10.85 -1.16
CA THR A 10 -21.01 -9.58 -1.78
C THR A 10 -21.90 -9.71 -3.03
N SER A 11 -21.93 -10.87 -3.71
CA SER A 11 -22.89 -11.16 -4.80
C SER A 11 -23.16 -12.66 -4.93
N ARG A 12 -24.35 -13.06 -5.39
CA ARG A 12 -24.74 -14.47 -5.63
C ARG A 12 -24.21 -15.04 -6.96
N ASP A 13 -23.31 -14.31 -7.62
CA ASP A 13 -22.82 -14.66 -8.96
C ASP A 13 -21.93 -15.90 -8.93
N SER A 14 -21.86 -16.60 -10.07
CA SER A 14 -20.97 -17.74 -10.24
C SER A 14 -19.49 -17.32 -10.13
N LEU A 15 -18.60 -18.26 -9.78
CA LEU A 15 -17.15 -17.98 -9.71
C LEU A 15 -16.57 -17.46 -11.02
N SER A 16 -17.10 -17.94 -12.16
CA SER A 16 -16.69 -17.50 -13.50
C SER A 16 -17.05 -16.03 -13.74
N GLU A 17 -18.24 -15.61 -13.35
CA GLU A 17 -18.69 -14.22 -13.45
C GLU A 17 -17.90 -13.31 -12.51
N LYS A 18 -17.65 -13.73 -11.27
CA LYS A 18 -16.79 -13.00 -10.33
C LYS A 18 -15.37 -12.82 -10.88
N GLY A 19 -14.80 -13.86 -11.50
CA GLY A 19 -13.51 -13.76 -12.16
C GLY A 19 -13.48 -12.72 -13.29
N LYS A 20 -14.50 -12.71 -14.16
CA LYS A 20 -14.65 -11.70 -15.22
C LYS A 20 -14.82 -10.29 -14.65
N GLN A 21 -15.61 -10.14 -13.60
CA GLN A 21 -15.78 -8.89 -12.89
C GLN A 21 -14.44 -8.42 -12.32
N TRP A 22 -13.71 -9.25 -11.56
CA TRP A 22 -12.40 -8.89 -11.03
C TRP A 22 -11.42 -8.44 -12.11
N LEU A 23 -11.37 -9.10 -13.26
CA LEU A 23 -10.53 -8.69 -14.40
C LEU A 23 -10.79 -7.24 -14.84
N SER A 24 -12.03 -6.77 -14.77
CA SER A 24 -12.35 -5.37 -15.10
C SER A 24 -11.90 -4.37 -14.02
N GLY A 25 -11.67 -4.82 -12.78
CA GLY A 25 -11.11 -4.03 -11.69
C GLY A 25 -9.57 -4.02 -11.64
N VAL A 26 -8.92 -5.00 -12.27
CA VAL A 26 -7.45 -5.14 -12.30
C VAL A 26 -6.74 -3.87 -12.80
N PRO A 27 -7.16 -3.21 -13.91
CA PRO A 27 -6.49 -1.98 -14.36
C PRO A 27 -6.50 -0.87 -13.30
N HIS A 28 -7.61 -0.69 -12.58
CA HIS A 28 -7.68 0.31 -11.50
C HIS A 28 -6.73 -0.02 -10.36
N PHE A 29 -6.67 -1.29 -9.95
CA PHE A 29 -5.73 -1.75 -8.93
C PHE A 29 -4.26 -1.58 -9.39
N LEU A 30 -3.90 -2.03 -10.59
CA LEU A 30 -2.54 -1.91 -11.13
C LEU A 30 -2.11 -0.45 -11.26
N GLY A 31 -3.04 0.46 -11.61
CA GLY A 31 -2.79 1.90 -11.64
C GLY A 31 -2.50 2.55 -10.28
N LEU A 32 -2.65 1.81 -9.18
CA LEU A 32 -2.30 2.22 -7.83
C LEU A 32 -1.11 1.43 -7.29
N TRP A 33 -1.05 0.12 -7.59
CA TRP A 33 -0.01 -0.76 -7.09
C TRP A 33 1.33 -0.60 -7.82
N LEU A 34 1.34 -0.59 -9.15
CA LEU A 34 2.59 -0.48 -9.92
C LEU A 34 3.36 0.83 -9.63
N PRO A 35 2.71 1.99 -9.43
CA PRO A 35 3.40 3.19 -8.95
C PRO A 35 4.13 3.02 -7.60
N LEU A 36 3.55 2.26 -6.67
CA LEU A 36 4.19 1.95 -5.39
C LEU A 36 5.40 1.04 -5.59
N VAL A 37 5.27 0.01 -6.43
CA VAL A 37 6.40 -0.88 -6.80
C VAL A 37 7.52 -0.09 -7.47
N ALA A 38 7.20 0.80 -8.42
CA ALA A 38 8.17 1.68 -9.05
C ALA A 38 8.87 2.61 -8.04
N SER A 39 8.13 3.09 -7.03
CA SER A 39 8.71 3.89 -5.94
C SER A 39 9.69 3.07 -5.10
N ILE A 40 9.38 1.80 -4.80
CA ILE A 40 10.30 0.90 -4.10
C ILE A 40 11.57 0.67 -4.92
N LEU A 41 11.44 0.43 -6.23
CA LEU A 41 12.59 0.29 -7.14
C LEU A 41 13.45 1.57 -7.20
N LEU A 42 12.83 2.74 -7.13
CA LEU A 42 13.54 4.02 -7.05
C LEU A 42 14.45 4.11 -5.82
N LEU A 43 14.07 3.49 -4.69
CA LEU A 43 14.92 3.45 -3.49
C LEU A 43 16.18 2.62 -3.70
N TYR A 44 16.08 1.48 -4.38
CA TYR A 44 17.26 0.70 -4.75
C TYR A 44 18.14 1.48 -5.72
N LEU A 45 17.55 2.18 -6.69
CA LEU A 45 18.32 3.07 -7.58
C LEU A 45 19.06 4.17 -6.81
N PHE A 46 18.44 4.73 -5.76
CA PHE A 46 19.10 5.74 -4.91
C PHE A 46 20.33 5.22 -4.19
N VAL A 47 20.35 3.94 -3.81
CA VAL A 47 21.54 3.28 -3.26
C VAL A 47 22.62 3.19 -4.33
N GLU A 48 22.29 2.65 -5.51
CA GLU A 48 23.23 2.45 -6.62
C GLU A 48 23.91 3.75 -7.09
N ILE A 49 23.19 4.88 -7.09
CA ILE A 49 23.73 6.19 -7.48
C ILE A 49 24.39 6.95 -6.31
N GLY A 50 24.51 6.33 -5.14
CA GLY A 50 25.13 6.91 -3.95
C GLY A 50 24.33 8.02 -3.26
N LEU A 51 23.04 8.16 -3.59
CA LEU A 51 22.13 9.11 -2.95
C LEU A 51 21.71 8.62 -1.56
N MET A 52 21.61 7.31 -1.38
CA MET A 52 21.42 6.63 -0.10
C MET A 52 22.64 5.77 0.24
N ASP A 53 22.85 5.54 1.54
CA ASP A 53 23.98 4.75 2.02
C ASP A 53 23.72 3.25 1.86
N GLU A 54 24.76 2.50 1.47
CA GLU A 54 24.78 1.05 1.50
C GLU A 54 25.12 0.57 2.92
N TYR A 55 24.23 -0.22 3.52
CA TYR A 55 24.49 -0.87 4.80
C TYR A 55 24.51 -2.38 4.62
N PHE A 56 25.64 -3.01 4.92
CA PHE A 56 25.73 -4.48 5.01
C PHE A 56 24.96 -5.05 6.22
N SER A 57 24.81 -4.25 7.27
CA SER A 57 23.91 -4.50 8.38
C SER A 57 23.57 -3.15 9.02
N TYR A 58 22.29 -2.85 9.18
CA TYR A 58 21.84 -1.57 9.71
C TYR A 58 22.00 -1.56 11.24
N PRO A 59 22.88 -0.73 11.82
CA PRO A 59 23.03 -0.67 13.27
C PRO A 59 21.91 0.21 13.84
N GLY A 60 20.71 -0.36 13.97
CA GLY A 60 19.51 0.30 14.52
C GLY A 60 19.64 0.65 16.02
N THR A 61 20.64 1.46 16.37
CA THR A 61 20.95 1.91 17.73
C THR A 61 20.95 3.43 17.77
N THR A 62 20.64 4.01 18.93
CA THR A 62 20.53 5.48 19.15
C THR A 62 21.83 6.28 18.93
N LYS A 63 22.90 5.64 18.46
CA LYS A 63 24.22 6.24 18.23
C LYS A 63 24.63 6.23 16.75
N ASP A 64 23.74 5.80 15.86
CA ASP A 64 24.02 5.78 14.42
C ASP A 64 24.11 7.22 13.88
N VAL A 65 25.17 7.51 13.14
CA VAL A 65 25.42 8.81 12.48
C VAL A 65 24.28 9.15 11.51
N ALA A 66 23.62 8.13 10.93
CA ALA A 66 22.42 8.32 10.12
C ALA A 66 21.21 8.88 10.88
N GLN A 67 21.18 8.83 12.22
CA GLN A 67 20.18 9.55 13.03
C GLN A 67 20.48 11.03 13.11
N LEU A 68 21.77 11.38 13.17
CA LEU A 68 22.21 12.74 13.37
C LEU A 68 22.18 13.54 12.07
N ASN A 69 22.41 12.87 10.93
CA ASN A 69 22.45 13.51 9.60
C ASN A 69 21.66 12.73 8.55
N PRO A 70 20.32 12.63 8.64
CA PRO A 70 19.51 12.01 7.61
C PRO A 70 19.63 12.74 6.26
N ARG A 71 19.72 11.97 5.17
CA ARG A 71 19.80 12.53 3.82
C ARG A 71 18.41 12.93 3.30
N TRP A 72 17.86 14.02 3.85
CA TRP A 72 16.55 14.56 3.46
C TRP A 72 16.33 14.76 1.95
N PRO A 73 17.34 15.13 1.13
CA PRO A 73 17.15 15.19 -0.31
C PRO A 73 16.65 13.87 -0.93
N ALA A 74 17.12 12.71 -0.43
CA ALA A 74 16.64 11.41 -0.89
C ALA A 74 15.18 11.18 -0.53
N VAL A 75 14.76 11.54 0.68
CA VAL A 75 13.35 11.45 1.10
C VAL A 75 12.46 12.33 0.23
N ILE A 76 12.88 13.57 -0.05
CA ILE A 76 12.12 14.50 -0.90
C ILE A 76 12.00 13.95 -2.33
N LEU A 77 13.12 13.51 -2.91
CA LEU A 77 13.13 12.93 -4.27
C LEU A 77 12.29 11.67 -4.36
N PHE A 78 12.30 10.82 -3.32
CA PHE A 78 11.42 9.65 -3.23
C PHE A 78 9.95 10.07 -3.26
N LEU A 79 9.53 11.02 -2.40
CA LEU A 79 8.14 11.47 -2.35
C LEU A 79 7.68 12.11 -3.68
N LEU A 80 8.53 12.92 -4.29
CA LEU A 80 8.26 13.50 -5.62
C LEU A 80 8.17 12.41 -6.70
N GLY A 81 9.11 11.47 -6.70
CA GLY A 81 9.12 10.32 -7.60
C GLY A 81 7.85 9.48 -7.48
N THR A 82 7.42 9.17 -6.25
CA THR A 82 6.15 8.51 -5.98
C THR A 82 4.96 9.28 -6.55
N GLY A 83 4.90 10.60 -6.35
CA GLY A 83 3.87 11.45 -6.94
C GLY A 83 3.83 11.38 -8.47
N VAL A 84 5.01 11.43 -9.11
CA VAL A 84 5.15 11.29 -10.57
C VAL A 84 4.72 9.91 -11.05
N PHE A 85 5.14 8.83 -10.39
CA PHE A 85 4.73 7.47 -10.75
C PHE A 85 3.23 7.28 -10.61
N PHE A 86 2.59 7.85 -9.58
CA PHE A 86 1.13 7.83 -9.48
C PHE A 86 0.49 8.59 -10.64
N ALA A 87 0.98 9.78 -10.99
CA ALA A 87 0.46 10.53 -12.14
C ALA A 87 0.57 9.71 -13.45
N ILE A 88 1.73 9.09 -13.70
CA ILE A 88 1.97 8.24 -14.87
C ILE A 88 1.07 7.00 -14.85
N GLY A 89 0.99 6.28 -13.73
CA GLY A 89 0.16 5.09 -13.61
C GLY A 89 -1.32 5.39 -13.86
N ARG A 90 -1.81 6.50 -13.30
CA ARG A 90 -3.19 6.95 -13.50
C ARG A 90 -3.44 7.38 -14.95
N TRP A 91 -2.48 8.04 -15.59
CA TRP A 91 -2.54 8.37 -17.01
C TRP A 91 -2.54 7.12 -17.89
N ALA A 92 -1.67 6.15 -17.62
CA ALA A 92 -1.56 4.91 -18.37
C ALA A 92 -2.87 4.12 -18.31
N VAL A 93 -3.49 3.98 -17.14
CA VAL A 93 -4.80 3.32 -17.03
C VAL A 93 -5.86 4.07 -17.85
N ARG A 94 -5.92 5.41 -17.81
CA ARG A 94 -6.84 6.18 -18.68
C ARG A 94 -6.61 5.92 -20.17
N ARG A 95 -5.34 5.84 -20.57
CA ARG A 95 -4.94 5.71 -21.98
C ARG A 95 -5.16 4.30 -22.54
N PHE A 96 -4.89 3.28 -21.73
CA PHE A 96 -4.78 1.89 -22.16
C PHE A 96 -5.89 0.97 -21.64
N ALA A 97 -6.64 1.33 -20.59
CA ALA A 97 -7.79 0.52 -20.14
C ALA A 97 -9.00 0.57 -21.10
N GLY A 98 -8.87 1.23 -22.25
CA GLY A 98 -9.88 1.23 -23.31
C GLY A 98 -11.14 2.02 -22.97
N ASN A 99 -12.27 1.62 -23.55
CA ASN A 99 -13.61 2.14 -23.21
C ASN A 99 -14.30 1.25 -22.17
N ALA A 100 -13.53 0.53 -21.35
CA ALA A 100 -14.09 -0.31 -20.30
C ALA A 100 -14.93 0.55 -19.36
N ALA A 101 -16.16 0.11 -19.07
CA ALA A 101 -16.99 0.77 -18.08
C ALA A 101 -16.24 0.83 -16.75
N ALA A 102 -16.43 1.92 -16.02
CA ALA A 102 -15.78 2.07 -14.73
C ALA A 102 -16.25 0.93 -13.78
N PRO A 103 -15.31 0.25 -13.10
CA PRO A 103 -15.64 -0.86 -12.23
C PRO A 103 -16.60 -0.43 -11.12
N GLU A 104 -17.64 -1.23 -10.85
CA GLU A 104 -18.56 -0.96 -9.75
C GLU A 104 -17.86 -1.08 -8.39
N PHE A 105 -18.31 -0.30 -7.41
CA PHE A 105 -17.67 -0.27 -6.10
C PHE A 105 -17.67 -1.64 -5.40
N GLY A 106 -18.77 -2.40 -5.46
CA GLY A 106 -18.86 -3.72 -4.84
C GLY A 106 -17.80 -4.68 -5.38
N MET A 107 -17.49 -4.55 -6.66
CA MET A 107 -16.46 -5.33 -7.33
C MET A 107 -15.03 -4.88 -6.95
N ILE A 108 -14.78 -3.57 -6.88
CA ILE A 108 -13.50 -3.02 -6.37
C ILE A 108 -13.24 -3.52 -4.95
N LYS A 109 -14.27 -3.45 -4.09
CA LYS A 109 -14.20 -3.91 -2.70
C LYS A 109 -13.94 -5.42 -2.62
N SER A 110 -14.64 -6.21 -3.43
CA SER A 110 -14.44 -7.67 -3.52
C SER A 110 -13.00 -8.01 -3.95
N LEU A 111 -12.48 -7.35 -5.00
CA LEU A 111 -11.10 -7.52 -5.46
C LEU A 111 -10.09 -7.10 -4.40
N ALA A 112 -10.32 -5.98 -3.72
CA ALA A 112 -9.45 -5.50 -2.65
C ALA A 112 -9.33 -6.52 -1.52
N PHE A 113 -10.44 -7.09 -1.04
CA PHE A 113 -10.42 -8.12 0.00
C PHE A 113 -9.85 -9.46 -0.48
N LEU A 114 -9.98 -9.80 -1.76
CA LEU A 114 -9.30 -10.95 -2.34
C LEU A 114 -7.78 -10.77 -2.24
N ILE A 115 -7.26 -9.62 -2.70
CA ILE A 115 -5.83 -9.30 -2.69
C ILE A 115 -5.29 -9.31 -1.25
N ILE A 116 -5.98 -8.61 -0.34
CA ILE A 116 -5.63 -8.59 1.08
C ILE A 116 -5.65 -10.01 1.64
N GLY A 117 -6.69 -10.79 1.36
CA GLY A 117 -6.83 -12.16 1.86
C GLY A 117 -5.71 -13.09 1.38
N VAL A 118 -5.33 -13.02 0.10
CA VAL A 118 -4.22 -13.81 -0.45
C VAL A 118 -2.91 -13.41 0.21
N ILE A 119 -2.63 -12.11 0.31
CA ILE A 119 -1.41 -11.60 0.93
C ILE A 119 -1.35 -11.96 2.41
N SER A 120 -2.45 -11.81 3.16
CA SER A 120 -2.50 -12.19 4.56
C SER A 120 -2.22 -13.69 4.76
N VAL A 121 -2.73 -14.57 3.88
CA VAL A 121 -2.41 -16.00 3.95
C VAL A 121 -0.93 -16.24 3.68
N LEU A 122 -0.36 -15.61 2.65
CA LEU A 122 1.06 -15.75 2.32
C LEU A 122 1.96 -15.28 3.47
N VAL A 123 1.66 -14.13 4.07
CA VAL A 123 2.43 -13.59 5.19
C VAL A 123 2.22 -14.42 6.46
N LEU A 124 1.02 -14.94 6.73
CA LEU A 124 0.80 -15.79 7.91
C LEU A 124 1.58 -17.12 7.86
N ILE A 125 1.91 -17.61 6.66
CA ILE A 125 2.76 -18.80 6.50
C ILE A 125 4.20 -18.50 6.95
N THR A 126 4.67 -17.26 6.76
CA THR A 126 6.06 -16.86 7.05
C THR A 126 6.21 -16.18 8.41
N ASP A 127 5.20 -15.45 8.88
CA ASP A 127 5.19 -14.72 10.14
C ASP A 127 3.80 -14.78 10.84
N PRO A 128 3.67 -15.54 11.95
CA PRO A 128 2.42 -15.62 12.70
C PRO A 128 2.01 -14.30 13.38
N PHE A 129 2.93 -13.34 13.58
CA PHE A 129 2.60 -12.02 14.13
C PHE A 129 1.88 -11.12 13.11
N ALA A 130 1.80 -11.56 11.84
CA ALA A 130 1.08 -10.86 10.79
C ALA A 130 -0.44 -10.75 11.01
N LEU A 131 -1.00 -11.44 12.02
CA LEU A 131 -2.39 -11.26 12.45
C LEU A 131 -2.72 -9.79 12.80
N VAL A 132 -1.72 -9.01 13.23
CA VAL A 132 -1.89 -7.58 13.48
C VAL A 132 -2.40 -6.86 12.22
N PHE A 133 -2.00 -7.30 11.02
CA PHE A 133 -2.47 -6.74 9.75
C PHE A 133 -3.94 -7.05 9.41
N ILE A 134 -4.67 -7.79 10.24
CA ILE A 134 -6.13 -7.99 10.10
C ILE A 134 -6.91 -6.75 10.57
N VAL A 135 -6.38 -5.99 11.53
CA VAL A 135 -7.10 -4.86 12.13
C VAL A 135 -7.41 -3.73 11.13
N PRO A 136 -6.52 -3.32 10.22
CA PRO A 136 -6.85 -2.33 9.19
C PRO A 136 -8.05 -2.76 8.34
N VAL A 137 -8.17 -4.06 8.11
CA VAL A 137 -9.20 -4.68 7.28
C VAL A 137 -10.58 -4.56 7.94
N LEU A 138 -10.68 -4.53 9.27
CA LEU A 138 -11.94 -4.30 10.00
C LEU A 138 -12.52 -2.92 9.71
N PHE A 139 -11.68 -1.89 9.69
CA PHE A 139 -12.11 -0.54 9.32
C PHE A 139 -12.41 -0.43 7.84
N TRP A 140 -11.58 -1.04 7.00
CA TRP A 140 -11.78 -1.00 5.54
C TRP A 140 -13.04 -1.76 5.09
N PHE A 141 -13.50 -2.73 5.88
CA PHE A 141 -14.81 -3.37 5.65
C PHE A 141 -15.98 -2.39 5.71
N LEU A 142 -15.87 -1.29 6.46
CA LEU A 142 -16.91 -0.27 6.60
C LEU A 142 -16.91 0.76 5.45
N ILE A 143 -15.94 0.68 4.53
CA ILE A 143 -15.89 1.53 3.34
C ILE A 143 -17.04 1.13 2.40
N GLY A 144 -17.87 2.11 2.05
CA GLY A 144 -19.15 1.89 1.37
C GLY A 144 -19.24 2.40 -0.06
N GLY A 145 -18.21 3.09 -0.58
CA GLY A 145 -18.28 3.70 -1.92
C GLY A 145 -19.20 4.92 -1.94
N ARG A 146 -19.26 5.63 -0.81
CA ARG A 146 -20.13 6.79 -0.57
C ARG A 146 -19.68 7.96 -1.46
N LYS A 147 -20.64 8.73 -1.96
CA LYS A 147 -20.40 9.89 -2.83
C LYS A 147 -20.50 11.21 -2.06
N ARG A 148 -19.94 12.29 -2.61
CA ARG A 148 -19.99 13.67 -2.05
C ARG A 148 -19.46 13.70 -0.60
N PHE A 149 -20.17 14.35 0.33
CA PHE A 149 -19.81 14.44 1.74
C PHE A 149 -19.67 13.07 2.42
N GLY A 150 -20.44 12.06 1.99
CA GLY A 150 -20.31 10.69 2.52
C GLY A 150 -18.95 10.06 2.24
N ARG A 151 -18.21 10.53 1.22
CA ARG A 151 -16.85 10.07 0.91
C ARG A 151 -15.85 10.38 2.02
N ILE A 152 -16.08 11.45 2.79
CA ILE A 152 -15.22 11.81 3.93
C ILE A 152 -15.20 10.66 4.94
N LEU A 153 -16.35 10.02 5.17
CA LEU A 153 -16.44 8.88 6.08
C LEU A 153 -15.66 7.66 5.57
N ASP A 154 -15.69 7.39 4.25
CA ASP A 154 -14.87 6.34 3.63
C ASP A 154 -13.37 6.62 3.78
N ILE A 155 -12.96 7.88 3.63
CA ILE A 155 -11.57 8.31 3.85
C ILE A 155 -11.18 8.13 5.32
N ILE A 156 -12.06 8.50 6.26
CA ILE A 156 -11.82 8.29 7.69
C ILE A 156 -11.65 6.79 7.99
N PHE A 157 -12.50 5.91 7.47
CA PHE A 157 -12.34 4.47 7.66
C PHE A 157 -11.04 3.95 7.05
N PHE A 158 -10.64 4.45 5.88
CA PHE A 158 -9.34 4.12 5.30
C PHE A 158 -8.18 4.54 6.21
N LEU A 159 -8.20 5.78 6.71
CA LEU A 159 -7.18 6.34 7.59
C LEU A 159 -7.14 5.62 8.95
N LEU A 160 -8.28 5.26 9.52
CA LEU A 160 -8.35 4.49 10.77
C LEU A 160 -7.70 3.11 10.61
N GLY A 161 -7.82 2.48 9.44
CA GLY A 161 -7.08 1.25 9.17
C GLY A 161 -5.57 1.47 9.15
N GLY A 162 -5.10 2.57 8.54
CA GLY A 162 -3.69 2.96 8.57
C GLY A 162 -3.20 3.44 9.95
N LEU A 163 -4.09 3.95 10.80
CA LEU A 163 -3.75 4.52 12.10
C LEU A 163 -3.13 3.48 13.04
N MET A 164 -3.50 2.20 12.92
CA MET A 164 -2.87 1.17 13.73
C MET A 164 -1.41 0.93 13.31
N ILE A 165 -1.11 0.94 12.01
CA ILE A 165 0.28 0.89 11.52
C ILE A 165 1.04 2.10 12.07
N TYR A 166 0.42 3.28 12.01
CA TYR A 166 0.99 4.48 12.63
C TYR A 166 1.18 4.34 14.15
N ALA A 167 0.27 3.71 14.87
CA ALA A 167 0.38 3.49 16.32
C ALA A 167 1.57 2.57 16.66
N LEU A 168 1.81 1.52 15.86
CA LEU A 168 2.99 0.67 16.01
C LEU A 168 4.27 1.45 15.72
N ILE A 169 4.29 2.22 14.63
CA ILE A 169 5.40 3.11 14.28
C ILE A 169 5.66 4.12 15.39
N TYR A 170 4.61 4.71 15.96
CA TYR A 170 4.72 5.68 17.04
C TYR A 170 5.26 5.02 18.31
N PHE A 171 4.69 3.88 18.72
CA PHE A 171 5.11 3.20 19.93
C PHE A 171 6.56 2.71 19.84
N PHE A 172 6.93 2.01 18.77
CA PHE A 172 8.28 1.48 18.61
C PHE A 172 9.27 2.55 18.17
N GLY A 173 8.95 3.36 17.18
CA GLY A 173 9.84 4.37 16.62
C GLY A 173 10.01 5.60 17.51
N PHE A 174 8.92 6.17 18.03
CA PHE A 174 8.96 7.42 18.78
C PHE A 174 9.08 7.23 20.30
N LEU A 175 8.31 6.31 20.90
CA LEU A 175 8.32 6.14 22.35
C LEU A 175 9.48 5.25 22.84
N ILE A 176 9.66 4.08 22.23
CA ILE A 176 10.69 3.12 22.64
C ILE A 176 12.07 3.53 22.11
N LEU A 177 12.21 3.68 20.79
CA LEU A 177 13.51 3.92 20.14
C LEU A 177 13.89 5.41 20.06
N ARG A 178 12.93 6.32 20.31
CA ARG A 178 13.14 7.77 20.36
C ARG A 178 13.74 8.39 19.09
N TYR A 179 13.38 7.85 17.92
CA TYR A 179 13.89 8.31 16.62
C TYR A 179 13.30 9.65 16.14
N GLY A 180 12.25 10.17 16.77
CA GLY A 180 11.59 11.41 16.34
C GLY A 180 11.17 11.36 14.87
N PHE A 181 11.26 12.50 14.16
CA PHE A 181 10.89 12.59 12.74
C PHE A 181 11.82 11.84 11.78
N VAL A 182 12.98 11.37 12.27
CA VAL A 182 13.93 10.60 11.46
C VAL A 182 13.39 9.22 11.11
N PHE A 183 12.29 8.79 11.71
CA PHE A 183 11.61 7.53 11.39
C PHE A 183 11.33 7.35 9.88
N LEU A 184 10.96 8.40 9.14
CA LEU A 184 10.68 8.29 7.70
C LEU A 184 11.95 7.94 6.92
N TRP A 185 13.08 8.56 7.28
CA TRP A 185 14.40 8.20 6.75
C TRP A 185 14.72 6.74 7.09
N TYR A 186 14.54 6.32 8.35
CA TYR A 186 14.76 4.94 8.78
C TYR A 186 13.94 3.93 7.99
N PHE A 187 12.66 4.21 7.76
CA PHE A 187 11.78 3.30 7.03
C PHE A 187 12.23 3.14 5.58
N ILE A 188 12.60 4.26 4.94
CA ILE A 188 13.12 4.27 3.56
C ILE A 188 14.48 3.55 3.48
N SER A 189 15.39 3.80 4.43
CA SER A 189 16.68 3.11 4.54
C SER A 189 16.52 1.61 4.77
N ALA A 190 15.63 1.20 5.66
CA ALA A 190 15.37 -0.21 5.92
C ALA A 190 14.88 -0.97 4.68
N ILE A 191 14.09 -0.32 3.82
CA ILE A 191 13.68 -0.89 2.52
C ILE A 191 14.87 -0.94 1.56
N SER A 192 15.60 0.18 1.41
CA SER A 192 16.67 0.30 0.42
C SER A 192 17.87 -0.61 0.72
N THR A 193 18.15 -0.89 1.98
CA THR A 193 19.25 -1.75 2.42
C THR A 193 18.85 -3.23 2.55
N GLY A 194 17.61 -3.58 2.16
CA GLY A 194 17.14 -4.97 2.21
C GLY A 194 16.87 -5.52 3.62
N MET A 195 16.67 -4.66 4.62
CA MET A 195 16.26 -5.11 5.97
C MET A 195 14.86 -5.73 5.94
N PHE A 196 14.01 -5.26 5.02
CA PHE A 196 12.79 -5.96 4.62
C PHE A 196 13.04 -6.66 3.29
N SER A 197 12.53 -7.89 3.14
CA SER A 197 12.61 -8.56 1.86
C SER A 197 11.81 -7.79 0.81
N PHE A 198 12.30 -7.72 -0.42
CA PHE A 198 11.62 -7.03 -1.51
C PHE A 198 10.16 -7.52 -1.66
N MET A 199 9.96 -8.83 -1.53
CA MET A 199 8.63 -9.45 -1.67
C MET A 199 7.66 -8.99 -0.57
N ASP A 200 8.13 -8.82 0.66
CA ASP A 200 7.29 -8.34 1.77
C ASP A 200 6.87 -6.89 1.56
N VAL A 201 7.80 -6.03 1.08
CA VAL A 201 7.49 -4.63 0.80
C VAL A 201 6.52 -4.50 -0.38
N VAL A 202 6.69 -5.30 -1.43
CA VAL A 202 5.77 -5.36 -2.58
C VAL A 202 4.38 -5.87 -2.18
N ALA A 203 4.31 -6.85 -1.28
CA ALA A 203 3.06 -7.35 -0.71
C ALA A 203 2.37 -6.26 0.15
N GLY A 204 3.12 -5.56 0.99
CA GLY A 204 2.61 -4.40 1.74
C GLY A 204 2.08 -3.29 0.82
N ALA A 205 2.79 -3.00 -0.27
CA ALA A 205 2.32 -2.07 -1.30
C ALA A 205 1.03 -2.52 -1.97
N ALA A 206 0.84 -3.82 -2.20
CA ALA A 206 -0.41 -4.35 -2.76
C ALA A 206 -1.59 -4.21 -1.77
N VAL A 207 -1.37 -4.44 -0.47
CA VAL A 207 -2.39 -4.18 0.57
C VAL A 207 -2.77 -2.70 0.62
N MET A 208 -1.79 -1.81 0.58
CA MET A 208 -2.03 -0.35 0.53
C MET A 208 -2.78 0.06 -0.73
N ALA A 209 -2.40 -0.46 -1.89
CA ALA A 209 -3.10 -0.20 -3.15
C ALA A 209 -4.54 -0.74 -3.15
N ALA A 210 -4.78 -1.91 -2.54
CA ALA A 210 -6.11 -2.47 -2.36
C ALA A 210 -6.98 -1.55 -1.48
N GLY A 211 -6.45 -1.07 -0.35
CA GLY A 211 -7.11 -0.08 0.49
C GLY A 211 -7.42 1.23 -0.25
N LEU A 212 -6.43 1.79 -0.95
CA LEU A 212 -6.57 3.00 -1.76
C LEU A 212 -7.61 2.85 -2.86
N SER A 213 -7.69 1.66 -3.48
CA SER A 213 -8.62 1.39 -4.58
C SER A 213 -10.08 1.62 -4.20
N MET A 214 -10.43 1.41 -2.92
CA MET A 214 -11.78 1.59 -2.39
C MET A 214 -12.16 3.06 -2.13
N ILE A 215 -11.19 3.97 -2.04
CA ILE A 215 -11.43 5.40 -1.80
C ILE A 215 -11.05 6.30 -2.98
N VAL A 216 -10.23 5.80 -3.90
CA VAL A 216 -9.83 6.48 -5.13
C VAL A 216 -10.76 6.06 -6.26
N ASN A 217 -11.39 7.03 -6.91
CA ASN A 217 -12.26 6.75 -8.05
C ASN A 217 -11.46 6.12 -9.21
N PRO A 218 -12.04 5.18 -9.97
CA PRO A 218 -11.45 4.70 -11.20
C PRO A 218 -11.16 5.86 -12.16
N PRO A 219 -10.04 5.84 -12.90
CA PRO A 219 -9.81 6.83 -13.94
C PRO A 219 -10.87 6.64 -15.04
N GLN A 220 -11.61 7.69 -15.35
CA GLN A 220 -12.58 7.71 -16.45
C GLN A 220 -12.00 8.52 -17.61
N LYS A 221 -12.27 8.12 -18.87
CA LYS A 221 -12.09 9.00 -20.02
C LYS A 221 -13.16 10.09 -19.90
N GLY A 222 -12.71 11.35 -19.82
CA GLY A 222 -13.57 12.52 -19.91
C GLY A 222 -13.99 12.80 -21.34
#